data_AF-A0A4Y1ZAW7-F1
#
_entry.id   AF-A0A4Y1ZAW7-F1
#
_cell.length_a   1.000
_cell.length_b   1.000
_cell.length_c   1.000
_cell.angle_alpha   90.00
_cell.angle_beta   90.00
_cell.angle_gamma   90.00
#
_symmetry.space_group_name_H-M   'P 1'
#
loop_
_entity.id
_entity.type
_entity.pdbx_description
1 polymer ?
#
loop_
_entity_poly.entity_id
_entity_poly.type
_entity_poly.pdbx_seq_one_letter_code
_entity_poly.pdbx_strand_id
1 'polypeptide(L)'
;MNRMRKLWEKSTISMKFSVGLWVVIILMFLSAAASTLLLYQSMKGAEEARAAGERAAQITEIGTLFKSKDARIIDYLLEPGDRSVKLYTQEQTKLNQAEKNLKPYMNTPDQKKWFSQIITDDSRLFNLFQSEFVPAVLMNQKKELSRVHQEQNAIQARSIKRINQLRDSVIDEQQRAMDLVRKQVVGAMLFLAVSIVVTLLISCAITWRVSKEMKHSFRYVIGLTERIAGGDLTEHEKAKQIKMNSA
;
A
#
# COMPACT_ATOMS: atom_id res chain seq x y z
N MET A 1 16.99 -35.82 -20.62
CA MET A 1 17.85 -34.63 -20.78
C MET A 1 18.50 -34.46 -22.17
N ASN A 2 18.02 -35.13 -23.24
CA ASN A 2 18.68 -35.16 -24.57
C ASN A 2 17.81 -34.69 -25.77
N ARG A 3 16.55 -34.28 -25.56
CA ARG A 3 15.68 -33.83 -26.68
C ARG A 3 15.94 -32.38 -27.11
N MET A 4 16.16 -31.45 -26.16
CA MET A 4 16.42 -30.04 -26.51
C MET A 4 17.73 -29.85 -27.28
N ARG A 5 18.78 -30.63 -26.96
CA ARG A 5 20.06 -30.58 -27.66
C ARG A 5 19.97 -31.07 -29.11
N LYS A 6 19.20 -32.14 -29.36
CA LYS A 6 18.92 -32.66 -30.71
C LYS A 6 18.08 -31.72 -31.57
N LEU A 7 17.17 -30.94 -30.97
CA LEU A 7 16.39 -29.91 -31.68
C LEU A 7 17.26 -28.70 -32.03
N TRP A 8 18.21 -28.34 -31.17
CA TRP A 8 19.12 -27.21 -31.38
C TRP A 8 20.13 -27.44 -32.52
N GLU A 9 20.55 -28.68 -32.74
CA GLU A 9 21.47 -29.04 -33.85
C GLU A 9 20.80 -28.98 -35.24
N LYS A 10 19.47 -29.11 -35.32
CA LYS A 10 18.73 -29.13 -36.60
C LYS A 10 18.12 -27.79 -37.03
N SER A 11 18.16 -26.76 -36.19
CA SER A 11 17.58 -25.44 -36.50
C SER A 11 18.56 -24.50 -37.22
N THR A 12 18.03 -23.71 -38.17
CA THR A 12 18.76 -22.66 -38.88
C THR A 12 19.27 -21.58 -37.90
N ILE A 13 20.38 -20.92 -38.26
CA ILE A 13 21.02 -19.88 -37.43
C ILE A 13 20.03 -18.76 -37.04
N SER A 14 19.15 -18.37 -37.97
CA SER A 14 18.08 -17.38 -37.73
C SER A 14 17.09 -17.84 -36.64
N MET A 15 16.69 -19.11 -36.65
CA MET A 15 15.75 -19.65 -35.65
C MET A 15 16.35 -19.70 -34.24
N LYS A 16 17.68 -19.91 -34.12
CA LYS A 16 18.38 -19.87 -32.82
C LYS A 16 18.38 -18.47 -32.21
N PHE A 17 18.55 -17.43 -33.03
CA PHE A 17 18.45 -16.03 -32.61
C PHE A 17 17.02 -15.66 -32.21
N SER A 18 16.03 -16.01 -33.02
CA SER A 18 14.63 -15.71 -32.74
C SER A 18 14.14 -16.35 -31.44
N VAL A 19 14.51 -17.60 -31.15
CA VAL A 19 14.16 -18.26 -29.88
C VAL A 19 14.80 -17.53 -28.69
N GLY A 20 16.07 -17.13 -28.79
CA GLY A 20 16.74 -16.36 -27.74
C GLY A 20 16.07 -15.02 -27.45
N LEU A 21 15.68 -14.30 -28.52
CA LEU A 21 14.97 -13.04 -28.43
C LEU A 21 13.58 -13.21 -27.81
N TRP A 22 12.83 -14.24 -28.19
CA TRP A 22 11.53 -14.57 -27.59
C TRP A 22 11.65 -14.88 -26.09
N VAL A 23 12.68 -15.61 -25.67
CA VAL A 23 12.92 -15.88 -24.24
C VAL A 23 13.12 -14.58 -23.46
N VAL A 24 13.93 -13.65 -23.98
CA VAL A 24 14.17 -12.35 -23.34
C VAL A 24 12.89 -11.52 -23.26
N ILE A 25 12.10 -11.47 -24.33
CA ILE A 25 10.81 -10.78 -24.36
C ILE A 25 9.85 -11.35 -23.31
N ILE A 26 9.72 -12.68 -23.25
CA ILE A 26 8.84 -13.35 -22.26
C ILE A 26 9.31 -13.03 -20.84
N LEU A 27 10.62 -13.06 -20.58
CA LEU A 27 11.18 -12.74 -19.25
C LEU A 27 10.85 -11.30 -18.85
N MET A 28 10.98 -10.37 -19.79
CA MET A 28 10.67 -8.95 -19.59
C MET A 28 9.18 -8.73 -19.28
N PHE A 29 8.28 -9.38 -20.03
CA PHE A 29 6.85 -9.32 -19.75
C PHE A 29 6.49 -9.94 -18.39
N LEU A 30 7.09 -11.07 -18.04
CA LEU A 30 6.85 -11.72 -16.75
C LEU A 30 7.32 -10.83 -15.59
N SER A 31 8.48 -10.19 -15.73
CA SER A 31 8.98 -9.24 -14.74
C SER A 31 8.07 -8.02 -14.60
N ALA A 32 7.58 -7.48 -15.73
CA ALA A 32 6.66 -6.35 -15.73
C ALA A 32 5.33 -6.73 -15.04
N ALA A 33 4.77 -7.90 -15.38
CA ALA A 33 3.55 -8.41 -14.77
C ALA A 33 3.70 -8.60 -13.24
N ALA A 34 4.80 -9.21 -12.80
CA ALA A 34 5.09 -9.40 -11.39
C ALA A 34 5.24 -8.06 -10.65
N SER A 35 5.93 -7.09 -11.23
CA SER A 35 6.05 -5.75 -10.64
C SER A 35 4.72 -5.01 -10.55
N THR A 36 3.86 -5.13 -11.56
CA THR A 36 2.52 -4.53 -11.54
C THR A 36 1.65 -5.14 -10.45
N LEU A 37 1.73 -6.44 -10.21
CA LEU A 37 1.01 -7.11 -9.11
C LEU A 37 1.49 -6.60 -7.74
N LEU A 38 2.81 -6.43 -7.56
CA LEU A 38 3.38 -5.85 -6.33
C LEU A 38 2.87 -4.42 -6.11
N LEU A 39 2.89 -3.58 -7.15
CA LEU A 39 2.38 -2.20 -7.07
C LEU A 39 0.88 -2.15 -6.76
N TYR A 40 0.08 -3.06 -7.33
CA TYR A 40 -1.35 -3.13 -7.05
C TYR A 40 -1.65 -3.45 -5.58
N GLN A 41 -0.85 -4.32 -4.95
CA GLN A 41 -0.96 -4.58 -3.51
C GLN A 41 -0.60 -3.33 -2.70
N SER A 42 0.44 -2.60 -3.11
CA SER A 42 0.82 -1.34 -2.45
C SER A 42 -0.25 -0.25 -2.58
N MET A 43 -0.98 -0.19 -3.69
CA MET A 43 -2.11 0.73 -3.84
C MET A 43 -3.22 0.45 -2.83
N LYS A 44 -3.54 -0.82 -2.57
CA LYS A 44 -4.53 -1.19 -1.54
C LYS A 44 -4.08 -0.77 -0.14
N GLY A 45 -2.83 -1.03 0.21
CA GLY A 45 -2.27 -0.57 1.49
C GLY A 45 -2.25 0.95 1.61
N ALA A 46 -2.07 1.67 0.50
CA ALA A 46 -2.13 3.14 0.49
C ALA A 46 -3.55 3.66 0.75
N GLU A 47 -4.57 2.97 0.23
CA GLU A 47 -5.97 3.30 0.49
C GLU A 47 -6.33 3.05 1.96
N GLU A 48 -5.87 1.96 2.57
CA GLU A 48 -6.05 1.70 4.00
C GLU A 48 -5.41 2.78 4.87
N ALA A 49 -4.20 3.23 4.52
CA ALA A 49 -3.54 4.33 5.19
C ALA A 49 -4.29 5.66 5.01
N ARG A 50 -4.83 5.92 3.83
CA ARG A 50 -5.67 7.10 3.57
C ARG A 50 -6.91 7.09 4.45
N ALA A 51 -7.62 5.96 4.51
CA ALA A 51 -8.78 5.79 5.37
C ALA A 51 -8.42 5.95 6.87
N ALA A 52 -7.26 5.48 7.32
CA ALA A 52 -6.76 5.76 8.67
C ALA A 52 -6.53 7.26 8.91
N GLY A 53 -5.95 7.99 7.95
CA GLY A 53 -5.79 9.44 8.02
C GLY A 53 -7.11 10.20 8.11
N GLU A 54 -8.10 9.82 7.30
CA GLU A 54 -9.44 10.40 7.34
C GLU A 54 -10.12 10.16 8.70
N ARG A 55 -9.96 8.96 9.29
CA ARG A 55 -10.42 8.66 10.66
C ARG A 55 -9.75 9.52 11.71
N ALA A 56 -8.42 9.72 11.63
CA ALA A 56 -7.70 10.59 12.55
C ALA A 56 -8.18 12.05 12.48
N ALA A 57 -8.52 12.53 11.28
CA ALA A 57 -9.11 13.85 11.09
C ALA A 57 -10.50 13.95 11.74
N GLN A 58 -11.37 12.95 11.54
CA GLN A 58 -12.69 12.89 12.19
C GLN A 58 -12.59 12.86 13.72
N ILE A 59 -11.62 12.12 14.28
CA ILE A 59 -11.37 12.13 15.74
C ILE A 59 -10.92 13.52 16.22
N THR A 60 -10.14 14.23 15.41
CA THR A 60 -9.72 15.60 15.72
C THR A 60 -10.91 16.57 15.71
N GLU A 61 -11.85 16.38 14.79
CA GLU A 61 -13.12 17.14 14.76
C GLU A 61 -13.95 16.87 16.02
N ILE A 62 -14.09 15.61 16.44
CA ILE A 62 -14.73 15.25 17.73
C ILE A 62 -14.07 16.00 18.90
N GLY A 63 -12.73 16.01 18.97
CA GLY A 63 -12.00 16.76 20.00
C GLY A 63 -12.24 18.27 19.94
N THR A 64 -12.44 18.81 18.75
CA THR A 64 -12.76 20.23 18.55
C THR A 64 -14.18 20.56 19.00
N LEU A 65 -15.15 19.69 18.70
CA LEU A 65 -16.53 19.82 19.17
C LEU A 65 -16.61 19.75 20.71
N PHE A 66 -15.85 18.86 21.35
CA PHE A 66 -15.75 18.81 22.82
C PHE A 66 -15.25 20.12 23.45
N LYS A 67 -14.26 20.77 22.82
CA LYS A 67 -13.74 22.06 23.29
C LYS A 67 -14.71 23.21 23.01
N SER A 68 -15.38 23.18 21.85
CA SER A 68 -16.39 24.17 21.48
C SER A 68 -17.57 24.15 22.45
N LYS A 69 -18.05 22.95 22.81
CA LYS A 69 -19.14 22.76 23.78
C LYS A 69 -18.83 23.40 25.13
N ASP A 70 -17.60 23.28 25.60
CA ASP A 70 -17.16 23.88 26.86
C ASP A 70 -17.07 25.41 26.81
N ALA A 71 -16.64 25.97 25.67
CA ALA A 71 -16.74 27.41 25.45
C ALA A 71 -18.19 27.91 25.54
N ARG A 72 -19.18 27.13 25.04
CA ARG A 72 -20.62 27.47 25.18
C ARG A 72 -21.10 27.47 26.63
N ILE A 73 -20.47 26.69 27.49
CA ILE A 73 -20.81 26.65 28.91
C ILE A 73 -20.33 27.93 29.61
N ILE A 74 -19.14 28.40 29.24
CA ILE A 74 -18.64 29.72 29.67
C ILE A 74 -19.52 30.84 29.13
N ASP A 75 -19.90 30.80 27.85
CA ASP A 75 -20.81 31.78 27.25
C ASP A 75 -22.14 31.85 28.04
N TYR A 76 -22.72 30.70 28.40
CA TYR A 76 -23.95 30.64 29.19
C TYR A 76 -23.77 31.14 30.63
N LEU A 77 -22.59 30.93 31.23
CA LEU A 77 -22.29 31.44 32.57
C LEU A 77 -22.19 32.98 32.60
N LEU A 78 -21.61 33.58 31.55
CA LEU A 78 -21.44 35.02 31.44
C LEU A 78 -22.74 35.74 31.02
N GLU A 79 -23.44 35.16 30.05
CA GLU A 79 -24.70 35.69 29.52
C GLU A 79 -25.74 34.57 29.46
N PRO A 80 -26.47 34.32 30.57
CA PRO A 80 -27.48 33.27 30.61
C PRO A 80 -28.61 33.56 29.62
N GLY A 81 -28.80 32.66 28.65
CA GLY A 81 -29.84 32.82 27.65
C GLY A 81 -29.98 31.60 26.74
N ASP A 82 -31.13 31.53 26.07
CA ASP A 82 -31.50 30.40 25.19
C ASP A 82 -30.54 30.19 24.02
N ARG A 83 -29.81 31.25 23.62
CA ARG A 83 -28.83 31.19 22.53
C ARG A 83 -27.73 30.18 22.82
N SER A 84 -27.10 30.25 24.00
CA SER A 84 -25.98 29.35 24.36
C SER A 84 -26.46 27.91 24.53
N VAL A 85 -27.65 27.70 25.08
CA VAL A 85 -28.29 26.37 25.19
C VAL A 85 -28.57 25.78 23.80
N LYS A 86 -29.11 26.57 22.87
CA LYS A 86 -29.34 26.13 21.48
C LYS A 86 -28.03 25.77 20.78
N LEU A 87 -27.00 26.61 20.90
CA LEU A 87 -25.70 26.35 20.27
C LEU A 87 -25.05 25.08 20.84
N TYR A 88 -25.07 24.90 22.16
CA TYR A 88 -24.58 23.68 22.81
C TYR A 88 -25.32 22.43 22.29
N THR A 89 -26.64 22.50 22.15
CA THR A 89 -27.47 21.39 21.64
C THR A 89 -27.22 21.10 20.16
N GLN A 90 -26.94 22.13 19.35
CA GLN A 90 -26.54 21.95 17.96
C GLN A 90 -25.16 21.27 17.86
N GLU A 91 -24.21 21.67 18.69
CA GLU A 91 -22.87 21.06 18.76
C GLU A 91 -22.95 19.60 19.24
N GLN A 92 -23.81 19.31 20.22
CA GLN A 92 -24.13 17.94 20.63
C GLN A 92 -24.65 17.09 19.46
N THR A 93 -25.53 17.66 18.63
CA THR A 93 -26.10 16.95 17.48
C THR A 93 -25.03 16.61 16.44
N LYS A 94 -24.11 17.55 16.17
CA LYS A 94 -22.96 17.31 15.29
C LYS A 94 -22.04 16.24 15.86
N LEU A 95 -21.78 16.29 17.16
CA LEU A 95 -20.94 15.32 17.86
C LEU A 95 -21.53 13.90 17.80
N ASN A 96 -22.82 13.74 18.10
CA ASN A 96 -23.53 12.46 17.96
C ASN A 96 -23.43 11.88 16.55
N GLN A 97 -23.53 12.74 15.52
CA GLN A 97 -23.40 12.31 14.13
C GLN A 97 -21.97 11.87 13.80
N ALA A 98 -20.97 12.64 14.24
CA ALA A 98 -19.55 12.29 14.06
C ALA A 98 -19.22 10.96 14.75
N GLU A 99 -19.68 10.76 15.98
CA GLU A 99 -19.52 9.51 16.72
C GLU A 99 -20.20 8.33 16.01
N LYS A 100 -21.45 8.51 15.54
CA LYS A 100 -22.17 7.45 14.81
C LYS A 100 -21.42 7.04 13.53
N ASN A 101 -20.89 8.01 12.80
CA ASN A 101 -20.13 7.78 11.59
C ASN A 101 -18.80 7.07 11.86
N LEU A 102 -18.14 7.39 12.98
CA LEU A 102 -16.82 6.86 13.32
C LEU A 102 -16.87 5.46 13.98
N LYS A 103 -17.95 5.15 14.71
CA LYS A 103 -18.15 3.88 15.43
C LYS A 103 -17.79 2.60 14.66
N PRO A 104 -18.21 2.39 13.39
CA PRO A 104 -17.90 1.15 12.67
C PRO A 104 -16.41 0.96 12.38
N TYR A 105 -15.60 2.01 12.49
CA TYR A 105 -14.20 1.98 12.13
C TYR A 105 -13.22 1.83 13.31
N MET A 106 -13.76 1.49 14.49
CA MET A 106 -12.96 1.14 15.66
C MET A 106 -12.53 -0.33 15.54
N ASN A 107 -11.30 -0.56 15.13
CA ASN A 107 -10.80 -1.89 14.79
C ASN A 107 -10.27 -2.63 16.01
N THR A 108 -9.54 -1.93 16.89
CA THR A 108 -8.85 -2.55 18.02
C THR A 108 -9.70 -2.56 19.31
N PRO A 109 -9.43 -3.49 20.25
CA PRO A 109 -10.09 -3.48 21.56
C PRO A 109 -9.91 -2.16 22.33
N ASP A 110 -8.70 -1.57 22.26
CA ASP A 110 -8.41 -0.30 22.92
C ASP A 110 -9.14 0.87 22.27
N GLN A 111 -9.18 0.94 20.93
CA GLN A 111 -9.95 1.94 20.19
C GLN A 111 -11.44 1.87 20.59
N LYS A 112 -12.03 0.66 20.60
CA LYS A 112 -13.42 0.45 21.02
C LYS A 112 -13.66 0.89 22.47
N LYS A 113 -12.73 0.57 23.37
CA LYS A 113 -12.81 0.94 24.78
C LYS A 113 -12.77 2.45 24.98
N TRP A 114 -11.78 3.14 24.40
CA TRP A 114 -11.68 4.59 24.50
C TRP A 114 -12.89 5.27 23.86
N PHE A 115 -13.31 4.79 22.69
CA PHE A 115 -14.46 5.33 21.97
C PHE A 115 -15.77 5.18 22.76
N SER A 116 -16.02 4.00 23.35
CA SER A 116 -17.20 3.79 24.21
C SER A 116 -17.19 4.69 25.45
N GLN A 117 -16.00 4.94 26.01
CA GLN A 117 -15.83 5.84 27.14
C GLN A 117 -16.07 7.31 26.75
N ILE A 118 -15.65 7.72 25.55
CA ILE A 118 -15.93 9.05 25.01
C ILE A 118 -17.44 9.29 24.86
N ILE A 119 -18.17 8.35 24.25
CA ILE A 119 -19.64 8.44 24.09
C ILE A 119 -20.34 8.54 25.46
N THR A 120 -19.86 7.75 26.43
CA THR A 120 -20.42 7.74 27.80
C THR A 120 -20.18 9.08 28.49
N ASP A 121 -18.95 9.60 28.39
CA ASP A 121 -18.61 10.90 28.96
C ASP A 121 -19.41 12.03 28.28
N ASP A 122 -19.59 11.97 26.95
CA ASP A 122 -20.34 12.97 26.19
C ASP A 122 -21.81 13.03 26.63
N SER A 123 -22.45 11.87 26.74
CA SER A 123 -23.83 11.76 27.23
C SER A 123 -23.95 12.30 28.65
N ARG A 124 -22.96 12.02 29.51
CA ARG A 124 -22.92 12.53 30.89
C ARG A 124 -22.75 14.05 30.92
N LEU A 125 -21.87 14.61 30.10
CA LEU A 125 -21.66 16.06 29.98
C LEU A 125 -22.92 16.77 29.48
N PHE A 126 -23.63 16.19 28.51
CA PHE A 126 -24.90 16.73 28.03
C PHE A 126 -25.96 16.78 29.15
N ASN A 127 -26.09 15.69 29.90
CA ASN A 127 -27.03 15.62 31.02
C ASN A 127 -26.65 16.58 32.16
N LEU A 128 -25.36 16.64 32.53
CA LEU A 128 -24.86 17.59 33.54
C LEU A 128 -25.22 19.03 33.16
N PHE A 129 -25.02 19.39 31.89
CA PHE A 129 -25.31 20.73 31.40
C PHE A 129 -26.81 21.06 31.48
N GLN A 130 -27.67 20.20 30.93
CA GLN A 130 -29.11 20.46 30.85
C GLN A 130 -29.83 20.34 32.19
N SER A 131 -29.49 19.32 32.98
CA SER A 131 -30.24 18.96 34.19
C SER A 131 -29.70 19.59 35.47
N GLU A 132 -28.42 19.97 35.50
CA GLU A 132 -27.80 20.51 36.72
C GLU A 132 -27.23 21.93 36.50
N PHE A 133 -26.44 22.14 35.45
CA PHE A 133 -25.76 23.42 35.21
C PHE A 133 -26.74 24.55 34.90
N VAL A 134 -27.62 24.35 33.90
CA VAL A 134 -28.63 25.34 33.50
C VAL A 134 -29.53 25.74 34.68
N PRO A 135 -30.14 24.80 35.44
CA PRO A 135 -30.92 25.16 36.63
C PRO A 135 -30.10 25.86 37.72
N ALA A 136 -28.87 25.44 37.98
CA ALA A 136 -28.03 26.05 39.02
C ALA A 136 -27.68 27.51 38.72
N VAL A 137 -27.48 27.86 37.45
CA VAL A 137 -27.30 29.26 37.00
C VAL A 137 -28.60 30.05 37.21
N LEU A 138 -29.74 29.53 36.74
CA LEU A 138 -31.05 30.21 36.84
C LEU A 138 -31.49 30.43 38.30
N MET A 139 -31.22 29.46 39.18
CA MET A 139 -31.56 29.53 40.60
C MET A 139 -30.47 30.22 41.45
N ASN A 140 -29.41 30.73 40.83
CA ASN A 140 -28.27 31.39 41.49
C ASN A 140 -27.63 30.53 42.61
N GLN A 141 -27.59 29.21 42.42
CA GLN A 141 -27.07 28.25 43.40
C GLN A 141 -25.55 28.11 43.28
N LYS A 142 -24.80 29.10 43.76
CA LYS A 142 -23.32 29.17 43.61
C LYS A 142 -22.57 27.91 44.03
N LYS A 143 -23.01 27.25 45.10
CA LYS A 143 -22.37 26.02 45.60
C LYS A 143 -22.56 24.85 44.63
N GLU A 144 -23.79 24.62 44.17
CA GLU A 144 -24.08 23.59 43.18
C GLU A 144 -23.42 23.88 41.84
N LEU A 145 -23.47 25.14 41.39
CA LEU A 145 -22.79 25.57 40.17
C LEU A 145 -21.29 25.27 40.20
N SER A 146 -20.62 25.55 41.32
CA SER A 146 -19.19 25.25 41.50
C SER A 146 -18.90 23.74 41.46
N ARG A 147 -19.77 22.93 42.08
CA ARG A 147 -19.64 21.45 42.08
C ARG A 147 -19.81 20.89 40.67
N VAL A 148 -20.88 21.27 39.98
CA VAL A 148 -21.21 20.81 38.62
C VAL A 148 -20.11 21.20 37.64
N HIS A 149 -19.61 22.44 37.72
CA HIS A 149 -18.52 22.90 36.87
C HIS A 149 -17.21 22.13 37.11
N GLN A 150 -16.87 21.81 38.37
CA GLN A 150 -15.70 20.98 38.67
C GLN A 150 -15.83 19.56 38.10
N GLU A 151 -17.02 18.96 38.23
CA GLU A 151 -17.29 17.62 37.69
C GLU A 151 -17.20 17.60 36.17
N GLN A 152 -17.79 18.60 35.51
CA GLN A 152 -17.73 18.78 34.06
C GLN A 152 -16.28 18.89 33.57
N ASN A 153 -15.47 19.76 34.19
CA ASN A 153 -14.05 19.94 33.84
C ASN A 153 -13.27 18.62 33.99
N ALA A 154 -13.55 17.86 35.05
CA ALA A 154 -12.89 16.58 35.30
C ALA A 154 -13.27 15.53 34.23
N ILE A 155 -14.54 15.48 33.83
CA ILE A 155 -14.99 14.58 32.74
C ILE A 155 -14.33 15.01 31.44
N GLN A 156 -14.43 16.29 31.07
CA GLN A 156 -13.91 16.80 29.81
C GLN A 156 -12.41 16.59 29.67
N ALA A 157 -11.61 16.86 30.72
CA ALA A 157 -10.17 16.61 30.71
C ALA A 157 -9.83 15.14 30.43
N ARG A 158 -10.60 14.20 31.02
CA ARG A 158 -10.44 12.76 30.74
C ARG A 158 -10.88 12.40 29.32
N SER A 159 -11.98 12.97 28.84
CA SER A 159 -12.48 12.72 27.48
C SER A 159 -11.49 13.22 26.43
N ILE A 160 -10.96 14.44 26.57
CA ILE A 160 -9.92 14.98 25.67
C ILE A 160 -8.67 14.10 25.68
N LYS A 161 -8.24 13.61 26.85
CA LYS A 161 -7.13 12.66 26.93
C LYS A 161 -7.42 11.36 26.15
N ARG A 162 -8.61 10.79 26.31
CA ARG A 162 -9.04 9.58 25.57
C ARG A 162 -9.16 9.83 24.07
N ILE A 163 -9.66 10.99 23.65
CA ILE A 163 -9.74 11.41 22.24
C ILE A 163 -8.34 11.48 21.64
N ASN A 164 -7.38 12.07 22.35
CA ASN A 164 -5.99 12.11 21.88
C ASN A 164 -5.38 10.71 21.81
N GLN A 165 -5.59 9.86 22.81
CA GLN A 165 -5.12 8.46 22.78
C GLN A 165 -5.70 7.69 21.59
N LEU A 166 -7.00 7.86 21.33
CA LEU A 166 -7.68 7.27 20.19
C LEU A 166 -7.09 7.77 18.87
N ARG A 167 -6.91 9.09 18.74
CA ARG A 167 -6.30 9.71 17.55
C ARG A 167 -4.89 9.18 17.32
N ASP A 168 -4.06 9.18 18.35
CA ASP A 168 -2.66 8.77 18.25
C ASP A 168 -2.56 7.28 17.88
N SER A 169 -3.46 6.43 18.38
CA SER A 169 -3.56 5.03 17.95
C SER A 169 -3.92 4.86 16.48
N VAL A 170 -4.80 5.72 15.94
CA VAL A 170 -5.18 5.68 14.52
C VAL A 170 -4.08 6.26 13.63
N ILE A 171 -3.37 7.29 14.09
CA ILE A 171 -2.18 7.83 13.42
C ILE A 171 -1.07 6.77 13.34
N ASP A 172 -0.86 6.01 14.40
CA ASP A 172 0.12 4.92 14.41
C ASP A 172 -0.28 3.77 13.46
N GLU A 173 -1.57 3.46 13.34
CA GLU A 173 -2.10 2.53 12.31
C GLU A 173 -1.82 3.05 10.89
N GLN A 174 -2.05 4.35 10.64
CA GLN A 174 -1.74 5.01 9.37
C GLN A 174 -0.25 4.93 9.05
N GLN A 175 0.63 5.25 10.00
CA GLN A 175 2.09 5.22 9.81
C GLN A 175 2.57 3.81 9.49
N ARG A 176 2.07 2.80 10.22
CA ARG A 176 2.40 1.39 9.95
C ARG A 176 1.95 0.95 8.55
N ALA A 177 0.75 1.36 8.11
CA ALA A 177 0.29 1.09 6.76
C ALA A 177 1.16 1.77 5.69
N MET A 178 1.54 3.05 5.90
CA MET A 178 2.44 3.77 4.99
C MET A 178 3.84 3.17 4.92
N ASP A 179 4.39 2.71 6.04
CA ASP A 179 5.69 2.03 6.07
C ASP A 179 5.65 0.71 5.30
N LEU A 180 4.54 -0.04 5.40
CA LEU A 180 4.35 -1.27 4.63
C LEU A 180 4.29 -0.97 3.12
N VAL A 181 3.52 0.04 2.72
CA VAL A 181 3.44 0.50 1.31
C VAL A 181 4.83 0.89 0.81
N ARG A 182 5.56 1.70 1.57
CA ARG A 182 6.91 2.13 1.21
C ARG A 182 7.85 0.95 1.01
N LYS A 183 7.85 -0.01 1.93
CA LYS A 183 8.68 -1.23 1.83
C LYS A 183 8.34 -2.06 0.59
N GLN A 184 7.05 -2.21 0.27
CA GLN A 184 6.62 -2.95 -0.92
C GLN A 184 7.02 -2.24 -2.21
N VAL A 185 6.87 -0.91 -2.28
CA VAL A 185 7.29 -0.11 -3.45
C VAL A 185 8.81 -0.20 -3.66
N VAL A 186 9.60 -0.03 -2.60
CA VAL A 186 11.07 -0.17 -2.68
C VAL A 186 11.45 -1.60 -3.08
N GLY A 187 10.78 -2.61 -2.54
CA GLY A 187 10.97 -4.01 -2.94
C GLY A 187 10.68 -4.25 -4.42
N ALA A 188 9.59 -3.69 -4.94
CA ALA A 188 9.24 -3.78 -6.36
C ALA A 188 10.28 -3.09 -7.25
N MET A 189 10.78 -1.92 -6.85
CA MET A 189 11.84 -1.21 -7.56
C MET A 189 13.14 -2.02 -7.62
N LEU A 190 13.57 -2.58 -6.48
CA LEU A 190 14.76 -3.43 -6.42
C LEU A 190 14.59 -4.71 -7.27
N PHE A 191 13.41 -5.34 -7.21
CA PHE A 191 13.09 -6.51 -8.02
C PHE A 191 13.20 -6.20 -9.52
N LEU A 192 12.65 -5.07 -9.97
CA LEU A 192 12.75 -4.60 -11.35
C LEU A 192 14.21 -4.38 -11.76
N ALA A 193 15.00 -3.68 -10.93
CA ALA A 193 16.40 -3.39 -11.21
C ALA A 193 17.23 -4.69 -11.37
N VAL A 194 17.07 -5.64 -10.44
CA VAL A 194 17.74 -6.95 -10.50
C VAL A 194 17.29 -7.74 -11.73
N SER A 195 15.99 -7.72 -12.03
CA SER A 195 15.43 -8.42 -13.19
C SER A 195 16.01 -7.90 -14.51
N ILE A 196 16.19 -6.58 -14.66
CA ILE A 196 16.84 -5.98 -15.84
C ILE A 196 18.28 -6.49 -15.98
N VAL A 197 19.06 -6.47 -14.89
CA VAL A 197 20.45 -6.95 -14.91
C VAL A 197 20.52 -8.44 -15.28
N VAL A 198 19.68 -9.27 -14.67
CA VAL A 198 19.61 -10.72 -14.96
C VAL A 198 19.22 -10.95 -16.43
N THR A 199 18.24 -10.21 -16.93
CA THR A 199 17.78 -10.31 -18.33
C THR A 199 18.89 -9.94 -19.30
N LEU A 200 19.67 -8.89 -19.00
CA LEU A 200 20.84 -8.49 -19.81
C LEU A 200 21.93 -9.57 -19.81
N LEU A 201 22.24 -10.16 -18.66
CA LEU A 201 23.22 -11.24 -18.56
C LEU A 201 22.79 -12.48 -19.35
N ILE A 202 21.51 -12.85 -19.28
CA ILE A 202 20.94 -13.96 -20.06
C ILE A 202 21.03 -13.65 -21.56
N SER A 203 20.65 -12.43 -21.97
CA SER A 203 20.75 -11.99 -23.36
C SER A 203 22.18 -12.05 -23.89
N CYS A 204 23.16 -11.60 -23.10
CA CYS A 204 24.57 -11.66 -23.45
C CYS A 204 25.05 -13.12 -23.56
N ALA A 205 24.68 -13.99 -22.62
CA ALA A 205 25.04 -15.40 -22.63
C ALA A 205 24.49 -16.15 -23.86
N ILE A 206 23.24 -15.87 -24.24
CA ILE A 206 22.61 -16.44 -25.45
C ILE A 206 23.37 -15.97 -26.70
N THR A 207 23.59 -14.66 -26.83
CA THR A 207 24.30 -14.06 -27.97
C THR A 207 25.71 -14.65 -28.10
N TRP A 208 26.45 -14.74 -26.99
CA TRP A 208 27.79 -15.32 -26.96
C TRP A 208 27.78 -16.79 -27.41
N ARG A 209 26.83 -17.59 -26.93
CA ARG A 209 26.72 -19.00 -27.29
C ARG A 209 26.41 -19.20 -28.78
N VAL A 210 25.46 -18.43 -29.32
CA VAL A 210 25.13 -18.49 -30.76
C VAL A 210 26.31 -18.03 -31.62
N SER A 211 27.01 -16.97 -31.22
CA SER A 211 28.20 -16.47 -31.94
C SER A 211 29.31 -17.52 -32.05
N LYS A 212 29.49 -18.35 -31.00
CA LYS A 212 30.50 -19.41 -30.97
C LYS A 212 30.16 -20.53 -31.96
N GLU A 213 28.90 -20.93 -32.06
CA GLU A 213 28.46 -21.94 -33.03
C GLU A 213 28.61 -21.43 -34.47
N MET A 214 28.26 -20.17 -34.71
CA MET A 214 28.37 -19.57 -36.04
C MET A 214 29.82 -19.52 -36.54
N LYS A 215 30.78 -19.18 -35.68
CA LYS A 215 32.22 -19.21 -35.99
C LYS A 215 32.75 -20.61 -36.34
N HIS A 216 32.12 -21.68 -35.82
CA HIS A 216 32.50 -23.05 -36.18
C HIS A 216 31.98 -23.40 -37.57
N SER A 217 30.70 -23.11 -37.85
CA SER A 217 30.10 -23.37 -39.16
C SER A 217 30.77 -22.58 -40.29
N PHE A 218 31.12 -21.31 -40.06
CA PHE A 218 31.83 -20.52 -41.07
C PHE A 218 33.26 -21.00 -41.31
N ARG A 219 34.01 -21.37 -40.27
CA ARG A 219 35.36 -21.95 -40.44
C ARG A 219 35.34 -23.27 -41.20
N TYR A 220 34.32 -24.10 -40.97
CA TYR A 220 34.13 -25.33 -41.73
C TYR A 220 33.90 -25.05 -43.22
N VAL A 221 33.02 -24.09 -43.55
CA VAL A 221 32.76 -23.73 -44.95
C VAL A 221 33.99 -23.12 -45.62
N ILE A 222 34.69 -22.21 -44.95
CA ILE A 222 35.92 -21.59 -45.48
C ILE A 222 36.99 -22.66 -45.72
N GLY A 223 37.22 -23.57 -44.75
CA GLY A 223 38.19 -24.66 -44.91
C GLY A 223 37.81 -25.67 -45.99
N LEU A 224 36.51 -25.93 -46.18
CA LEU A 224 36.03 -26.76 -47.28
C LEU A 224 36.27 -26.09 -48.64
N THR A 225 35.99 -24.78 -48.75
CA THR A 225 36.27 -24.01 -49.97
C THR A 225 37.76 -23.93 -50.27
N GLU A 226 38.61 -23.75 -49.25
CA GLU A 226 40.07 -23.72 -49.39
C GLU A 226 40.64 -25.08 -49.82
N ARG A 227 40.09 -26.19 -49.30
CA ARG A 227 40.41 -27.56 -49.75
C ARG A 227 39.96 -27.86 -51.17
N ILE A 228 38.75 -27.42 -51.54
CA ILE A 228 38.24 -27.55 -52.91
C ILE A 228 39.09 -26.71 -53.89
N ALA A 229 39.45 -25.48 -53.50
CA ALA A 229 40.33 -24.61 -54.29
C ALA A 229 41.76 -25.16 -54.39
N GLY A 230 42.23 -25.88 -53.36
CA GLY A 230 43.52 -26.60 -53.33
C GLY A 230 43.50 -27.97 -54.02
N GLY A 231 42.38 -28.41 -54.58
CA GLY A 231 42.27 -29.65 -55.35
C GLY A 231 42.02 -30.94 -54.55
N ASP A 232 41.74 -30.86 -53.25
CA ASP A 232 41.40 -32.04 -52.42
C ASP A 232 39.88 -32.24 -52.36
N LEU A 233 39.38 -33.20 -53.16
CA LEU A 233 37.95 -33.52 -53.33
C LEU A 233 37.48 -34.75 -52.55
N THR A 234 38.32 -35.31 -51.67
CA THR A 234 38.07 -36.61 -51.01
C THR A 234 36.81 -36.67 -50.11
N GLU A 235 36.27 -35.55 -49.63
CA GLU A 235 35.00 -35.53 -48.91
C GLU A 235 33.75 -35.50 -49.81
N HIS A 236 33.87 -34.98 -51.03
CA HIS A 236 32.75 -34.91 -51.98
C HIS A 236 32.32 -36.32 -52.44
N GLU A 237 33.25 -37.27 -52.54
CA GLU A 237 32.95 -38.67 -52.85
C GLU A 237 32.26 -39.41 -51.69
N LYS A 238 32.64 -39.15 -50.42
CA LYS A 238 32.01 -39.78 -49.26
C LYS A 238 30.57 -39.32 -49.03
N ALA A 239 30.29 -38.03 -49.24
CA ALA A 239 28.93 -37.49 -49.16
C ALA A 239 28.01 -38.03 -50.29
N LYS A 240 28.59 -38.33 -51.47
CA LYS A 240 27.88 -38.96 -52.59
C LYS A 240 27.62 -40.45 -52.35
N GLN A 241 28.56 -41.18 -51.74
CA GLN A 241 28.38 -42.59 -51.36
C GLN A 241 27.31 -42.79 -50.27
N ILE A 242 27.23 -41.90 -49.27
CA ILE A 242 26.21 -42.01 -48.21
C ILE A 242 24.79 -41.77 -48.76
N LYS A 243 24.62 -40.90 -49.77
CA LYS A 243 23.34 -40.70 -50.45
C LYS A 243 22.96 -41.85 -51.41
N MET A 244 23.94 -42.55 -52.00
CA MET A 244 23.67 -43.73 -52.85
C MET A 244 23.35 -45.00 -52.07
N ASN A 245 23.84 -45.14 -50.83
CA ASN A 245 23.54 -46.31 -49.97
C ASN A 245 22.25 -46.17 -49.14
N SER A 246 21.52 -45.06 -49.29
CA SER A 246 20.25 -44.81 -48.57
C SER A 246 19.05 -44.63 -49.49
N ALA A 247 19.15 -45.10 -50.75
CA ALA A 247 18.04 -45.26 -51.70
C ALA A 247 17.85 -46.76 -51.96
#